data_AF-A0A9X0TWX4-F1
#
_entry.id   AF-A0A9X0TWX4-F1
#
_cell.length_a   1.000
_cell.length_b   1.000
_cell.length_c   1.000
_cell.angle_alpha   90.00
_cell.angle_beta   90.00
_cell.angle_gamma   90.00
#
_symmetry.space_group_name_H-M   'P 1'
#
loop_
_entity.id
_entity.type
_entity.pdbx_description
1 polymer ?
#
loop_
_entity_poly.entity_id
_entity_poly.type
_entity_poly.pdbx_seq_one_letter_code
_entity_poly.pdbx_strand_id
1 'polypeptide(L)'
;MYDFVIIGGGIIGMSTAMQLIDVYPDTRIALLEKESGPACHQTGHNSGVIHAGVYYTPGSLKAQFCLAGNRATKAFCDQNGIRYDNCGKMLVATSALEMERMRALWERTAANGIEREWLNADELREREPNITGLGGIFVPSSGIVSYRDVTAAMAKIFQARGGEIIYNAEVSGLSEHKNGVVVRTRQGGEYEASTLISCSGLMADRLVKMLGLEPGFIICPFRGEYFRLAPEHNQIVNHLIYPIPDPAMPFLGVHLTRMIDGSVTVGPNAVLAFKREGYRKRDFSFSDTLEILGSPGIRRVLQNHLRSGLGEMKNSLCKSGYLRLVQKYCPRLSLSDLQPWPAGVRAQAVSPDGKLIDDFLFVTTPRTIHTCNAPSPAATSAIPIGAHIVSKVQTLLASQSNPGRTLRAARSVDALHAAFNQ
;
A
#
# COMPACT_ATOMS: atom_id res chain seq x y z
N MET A 1 5.55 -15.11 -27.62
CA MET A 1 5.14 -13.71 -27.43
C MET A 1 3.78 -13.66 -26.73
N TYR A 2 3.70 -12.96 -25.61
CA TYR A 2 2.48 -12.62 -24.89
C TYR A 2 1.90 -11.31 -25.42
N ASP A 3 0.60 -11.09 -25.25
CA ASP A 3 0.01 -9.76 -25.47
C ASP A 3 0.43 -8.83 -24.34
N PHE A 4 0.36 -9.35 -23.11
CA PHE A 4 0.68 -8.62 -21.89
C PHE A 4 1.59 -9.44 -20.99
N VAL A 5 2.63 -8.81 -20.47
CA VAL A 5 3.37 -9.31 -19.30
C VAL A 5 3.18 -8.34 -18.14
N ILE A 6 2.93 -8.87 -16.96
CA ILE A 6 2.80 -8.11 -15.71
C ILE A 6 3.96 -8.51 -14.79
N ILE A 7 4.66 -7.54 -14.19
CA ILE A 7 5.73 -7.78 -13.22
C ILE A 7 5.23 -7.47 -11.82
N GLY A 8 5.32 -8.44 -10.91
CA GLY A 8 5.00 -8.32 -9.48
C GLY A 8 3.66 -8.96 -9.13
N GLY A 9 3.71 -10.01 -8.30
CA GLY A 9 2.59 -10.75 -7.72
C GLY A 9 2.11 -10.20 -6.38
N GLY A 10 2.31 -8.91 -6.13
CA GLY A 10 1.61 -8.16 -5.08
C GLY A 10 0.16 -7.82 -5.48
N ILE A 11 -0.60 -7.24 -4.54
CA ILE A 11 -2.03 -6.97 -4.74
C ILE A 11 -2.33 -6.06 -5.94
N ILE A 12 -1.47 -5.09 -6.24
CA ILE A 12 -1.67 -4.20 -7.40
C ILE A 12 -1.52 -5.00 -8.70
N GLY A 13 -0.49 -5.85 -8.80
CA GLY A 13 -0.25 -6.67 -9.98
C GLY A 13 -1.33 -7.71 -10.19
N MET A 14 -1.78 -8.39 -9.12
CA MET A 14 -2.87 -9.36 -9.20
C MET A 14 -4.22 -8.72 -9.51
N SER A 15 -4.52 -7.56 -8.89
CA SER A 15 -5.72 -6.78 -9.22
C SER A 15 -5.72 -6.35 -10.69
N THR A 16 -4.57 -5.91 -11.19
CA THR A 16 -4.39 -5.54 -12.60
C THR A 16 -4.60 -6.74 -13.52
N ALA A 17 -3.95 -7.88 -13.21
CA ALA A 17 -4.05 -9.10 -14.02
C ALA A 17 -5.49 -9.61 -14.12
N MET A 18 -6.18 -9.68 -12.98
CA MET A 18 -7.58 -10.12 -12.89
C MET A 18 -8.53 -9.25 -13.72
N GLN A 19 -8.34 -7.92 -13.70
CA GLN A 19 -9.19 -7.00 -14.46
C GLN A 19 -8.79 -6.94 -15.94
N LEU A 20 -7.49 -7.05 -16.24
CA LEU A 20 -7.00 -7.01 -17.61
C LEU A 20 -7.49 -8.22 -18.42
N ILE A 21 -7.48 -9.41 -17.82
CA ILE A 21 -8.02 -10.62 -18.48
C ILE A 21 -9.55 -10.60 -18.62
N ASP A 22 -10.27 -9.87 -17.75
CA ASP A 22 -11.71 -9.64 -17.91
C ASP A 22 -12.03 -8.74 -19.10
N VAL A 23 -11.19 -7.73 -19.33
CA VAL A 23 -11.36 -6.79 -20.45
C VAL A 23 -10.88 -7.40 -21.77
N TYR A 24 -9.80 -8.17 -21.76
CA TYR A 24 -9.19 -8.76 -22.96
C TYR A 24 -9.10 -10.30 -22.85
N PRO A 25 -10.24 -11.02 -22.86
CA PRO A 25 -10.27 -12.47 -22.61
C PRO A 25 -9.54 -13.30 -23.66
N ASP A 26 -9.41 -12.81 -24.89
CA ASP A 26 -8.76 -13.53 -26.00
C ASP A 26 -7.24 -13.31 -26.04
N THR A 27 -6.65 -12.72 -24.98
CA THR A 27 -5.22 -12.37 -24.94
C THR A 27 -4.40 -13.31 -24.09
N ARG A 28 -3.13 -13.49 -24.47
CA ARG A 28 -2.15 -14.24 -23.69
C ARG A 28 -1.50 -13.32 -22.66
N ILE A 29 -1.77 -13.55 -21.39
CA ILE A 29 -1.27 -12.74 -20.27
C ILE A 29 -0.42 -13.61 -19.35
N ALA A 30 0.82 -13.17 -19.09
CA ALA A 30 1.66 -13.75 -18.06
C ALA A 30 1.95 -12.74 -16.95
N LEU A 31 1.99 -13.21 -15.70
CA LEU A 31 2.47 -12.46 -14.55
C LEU A 31 3.76 -13.11 -14.03
N LEU A 32 4.81 -12.32 -13.86
CA LEU A 32 6.10 -12.75 -13.32
C LEU A 32 6.23 -12.28 -11.87
N GLU A 33 6.51 -13.20 -10.95
CA GLU A 33 6.75 -12.93 -9.52
C GLU A 33 8.07 -13.58 -9.09
N LYS A 34 8.93 -12.82 -8.40
CA LYS A 34 10.26 -13.28 -7.98
C LYS A 34 10.19 -14.28 -6.84
N GLU A 35 9.17 -14.19 -6.01
CA GLU A 35 8.93 -15.09 -4.88
C GLU A 35 8.21 -16.36 -5.34
N SER A 36 8.20 -17.38 -4.47
CA SER A 36 7.54 -18.68 -4.72
C SER A 36 6.02 -18.65 -4.58
N GLY A 37 5.45 -17.50 -4.22
CA GLY A 37 4.02 -17.30 -4.02
C GLY A 37 3.64 -15.82 -4.02
N PRO A 38 2.34 -15.49 -4.04
CA PRO A 38 1.87 -14.11 -4.11
C PRO A 38 2.00 -13.39 -2.76
N ALA A 39 1.97 -12.05 -2.80
CA ALA A 39 1.87 -11.22 -1.60
C ALA A 39 2.98 -11.40 -0.55
N CYS A 40 4.18 -11.84 -0.94
CA CYS A 40 5.30 -12.07 -0.02
C CYS A 40 5.95 -10.80 0.54
N HIS A 41 5.69 -9.63 -0.06
CA HIS A 41 6.28 -8.35 0.35
C HIS A 41 5.25 -7.40 0.98
N GLN A 42 5.15 -6.16 0.50
CA GLN A 42 4.32 -5.08 1.08
C GLN A 42 2.85 -5.52 1.33
N THR A 43 2.29 -6.31 0.42
CA THR A 43 0.93 -6.85 0.52
C THR A 43 0.75 -7.86 1.67
N GLY A 44 1.78 -8.62 2.01
CA GLY A 44 1.75 -9.56 3.12
C GLY A 44 2.22 -8.97 4.45
N HIS A 45 2.79 -7.78 4.42
CA HIS A 45 3.43 -7.10 5.54
C HIS A 45 2.80 -5.72 5.78
N ASN A 46 1.53 -5.72 6.15
CA ASN A 46 0.75 -4.51 6.48
C ASN A 46 -0.25 -4.79 7.60
N SER A 47 -1.00 -3.77 7.98
CA SER A 47 -1.96 -3.81 9.08
C SER A 47 -3.31 -4.46 8.74
N GLY A 48 -3.53 -4.92 7.51
CA GLY A 48 -4.82 -5.50 7.08
C GLY A 48 -5.98 -4.51 6.99
N VAL A 49 -5.76 -3.22 7.25
CA VAL A 49 -6.83 -2.22 7.34
C VAL A 49 -7.44 -1.92 5.97
N ILE A 50 -8.77 -1.97 5.89
CA ILE A 50 -9.59 -1.39 4.83
C ILE A 50 -9.85 0.07 5.20
N HIS A 51 -9.07 0.98 4.63
CA HIS A 51 -9.08 2.39 5.01
C HIS A 51 -10.32 3.13 4.49
N ALA A 52 -10.83 4.08 5.27
CA ALA A 52 -11.96 4.93 4.87
C ALA A 52 -11.57 6.23 4.12
N GLY A 53 -10.27 6.60 4.09
CA GLY A 53 -9.84 7.81 3.36
C GLY A 53 -9.53 9.05 4.20
N VAL A 54 -9.43 8.93 5.52
CA VAL A 54 -9.50 10.08 6.45
C VAL A 54 -8.41 11.14 6.28
N TYR A 55 -7.20 10.74 5.88
CA TYR A 55 -6.03 11.63 5.89
C TYR A 55 -5.74 12.31 4.56
N TYR A 56 -6.32 11.82 3.46
CA TYR A 56 -5.87 12.16 2.11
C TYR A 56 -6.39 13.51 1.65
N THR A 57 -5.56 14.21 0.88
CA THR A 57 -5.91 15.51 0.30
C THR A 57 -7.15 15.37 -0.59
N PRO A 58 -8.21 16.18 -0.37
CA PRO A 58 -9.39 16.17 -1.22
C PRO A 58 -9.04 16.36 -2.69
N GLY A 59 -9.71 15.61 -3.56
CA GLY A 59 -9.46 15.61 -5.01
C GLY A 59 -8.25 14.80 -5.49
N SER A 60 -7.39 14.29 -4.59
CA SER A 60 -6.30 13.38 -4.97
C SER A 60 -6.80 12.00 -5.41
N LEU A 61 -6.00 11.28 -6.22
CA LEU A 61 -6.33 9.91 -6.59
C LEU A 61 -6.36 9.00 -5.35
N LYS A 62 -5.47 9.22 -4.38
CA LYS A 62 -5.54 8.53 -3.08
C LYS A 62 -6.87 8.70 -2.36
N ALA A 63 -7.43 9.90 -2.31
CA ALA A 63 -8.72 10.13 -1.66
C ALA A 63 -9.85 9.38 -2.39
N GLN A 64 -9.92 9.55 -3.71
CA GLN A 64 -10.94 8.93 -4.56
C GLN A 64 -10.85 7.39 -4.53
N PHE A 65 -9.66 6.84 -4.79
CA PHE A 65 -9.45 5.40 -4.85
C PHE A 65 -9.50 4.74 -3.46
N CYS A 66 -9.27 5.47 -2.36
CA CYS A 66 -9.46 4.89 -1.04
C CYS A 66 -10.94 4.69 -0.74
N LEU A 67 -11.80 5.68 -1.05
CA LEU A 67 -13.23 5.58 -0.83
C LEU A 67 -13.85 4.47 -1.69
N ALA A 68 -13.58 4.51 -3.00
CA ALA A 68 -14.03 3.49 -3.95
C ALA A 68 -13.45 2.10 -3.59
N GLY A 69 -12.16 2.05 -3.22
CA GLY A 69 -11.47 0.83 -2.85
C GLY A 69 -11.99 0.20 -1.56
N ASN A 70 -12.46 1.00 -0.60
CA ASN A 70 -13.09 0.49 0.63
C ASN A 70 -14.32 -0.36 0.29
N ARG A 71 -15.22 0.18 -0.55
CA ARG A 71 -16.44 -0.50 -1.00
C ARG A 71 -16.09 -1.72 -1.86
N ALA A 72 -15.24 -1.53 -2.86
CA ALA A 72 -14.85 -2.58 -3.79
C ALA A 72 -14.16 -3.76 -3.09
N THR A 73 -13.30 -3.49 -2.10
CA THR A 73 -12.63 -4.55 -1.33
C THR A 73 -13.62 -5.39 -0.55
N LYS A 74 -14.60 -4.76 0.13
CA LYS A 74 -15.64 -5.47 0.89
C LYS A 74 -16.53 -6.30 -0.04
N ALA A 75 -17.02 -5.70 -1.13
CA ALA A 75 -17.81 -6.41 -2.12
C ALA A 75 -17.05 -7.59 -2.74
N PHE A 76 -15.75 -7.42 -3.02
CA PHE A 76 -14.89 -8.52 -3.48
C PHE A 76 -14.77 -9.61 -2.43
N CYS A 77 -14.67 -9.26 -1.15
CA CYS A 77 -14.64 -10.24 -0.07
C CYS A 77 -15.95 -11.01 0.04
N ASP A 78 -17.11 -10.33 -0.02
CA ASP A 78 -18.43 -10.96 -0.02
C ASP A 78 -18.57 -11.96 -1.17
N GLN A 79 -18.20 -11.56 -2.39
CA GLN A 79 -18.30 -12.37 -3.61
C GLN A 79 -17.39 -13.60 -3.60
N ASN A 80 -16.29 -13.57 -2.84
CA ASN A 80 -15.27 -14.63 -2.82
C ASN A 80 -15.21 -15.39 -1.49
N GLY A 81 -16.15 -15.13 -0.57
CA GLY A 81 -16.18 -15.78 0.74
C GLY A 81 -14.95 -15.47 1.60
N ILE A 82 -14.35 -14.29 1.45
CA ILE A 82 -13.18 -13.87 2.22
C ILE A 82 -13.66 -13.17 3.49
N ARG A 83 -13.19 -13.63 4.65
CA ARG A 83 -13.53 -13.00 5.93
C ARG A 83 -12.92 -11.59 6.02
N TYR A 84 -13.76 -10.61 6.31
CA TYR A 84 -13.37 -9.28 6.77
C TYR A 84 -14.23 -8.88 7.97
N ASP A 85 -13.81 -7.85 8.70
CA ASP A 85 -14.57 -7.28 9.82
C ASP A 85 -14.69 -5.76 9.62
N ASN A 86 -15.93 -5.25 9.54
CA ASN A 86 -16.22 -3.82 9.48
C ASN A 86 -16.23 -3.21 10.88
N CYS A 87 -15.09 -3.30 11.55
CA CYS A 87 -14.91 -2.94 12.95
C CYS A 87 -14.83 -1.44 13.23
N GLY A 88 -14.92 -0.57 12.22
CA GLY A 88 -14.79 0.86 12.37
C GLY A 88 -13.40 1.32 12.83
N LYS A 89 -13.23 2.64 12.93
CA LYS A 89 -11.99 3.27 13.39
C LYS A 89 -12.27 4.50 14.23
N MET A 90 -11.55 4.61 15.34
CA MET A 90 -11.53 5.74 16.24
C MET A 90 -10.25 6.56 16.08
N LEU A 91 -10.40 7.83 15.77
CA LEU A 91 -9.33 8.82 15.80
C LEU A 91 -9.40 9.55 17.13
N VAL A 92 -8.40 9.40 18.00
CA VAL A 92 -8.45 9.85 19.39
C VAL A 92 -7.55 11.05 19.61
N ALA A 93 -8.13 12.13 20.13
CA ALA A 93 -7.40 13.31 20.60
C ALA A 93 -7.14 13.20 22.11
N THR A 94 -5.91 13.43 22.53
CA THR A 94 -5.46 13.30 23.93
C THR A 94 -4.89 14.61 24.50
N SER A 95 -4.90 15.69 23.71
CA SER A 95 -4.46 17.03 24.13
C SER A 95 -5.27 18.12 23.43
N ALA A 96 -5.23 19.34 23.96
CA ALA A 96 -5.90 20.49 23.35
C ALA A 96 -5.42 20.75 21.91
N LEU A 97 -4.12 20.60 21.64
CA LEU A 97 -3.56 20.71 20.29
C LEU A 97 -4.09 19.62 19.35
N GLU A 98 -4.27 18.39 19.84
CA GLU A 98 -4.88 17.32 19.03
C GLU A 98 -6.37 17.57 18.79
N MET A 99 -7.10 18.17 19.74
CA MET A 99 -8.48 18.59 19.52
C MET A 99 -8.60 19.65 18.43
N GLU A 100 -7.67 20.62 18.38
CA GLU A 100 -7.61 21.61 17.31
C GLU A 100 -7.35 20.94 15.94
N ARG A 101 -6.35 20.07 15.87
CA ARG A 101 -6.02 19.29 14.65
C ARG A 101 -7.17 18.37 14.23
N MET A 102 -7.90 17.80 15.18
CA MET A 102 -9.07 16.96 14.93
C MET A 102 -10.19 17.73 14.23
N ARG A 103 -10.40 19.02 14.54
CA ARG A 103 -11.35 19.89 13.81
C ARG A 103 -10.97 20.04 12.34
N ALA A 104 -9.69 20.25 12.02
CA ALA A 104 -9.24 20.30 10.63
C ALA A 104 -9.45 18.96 9.90
N LEU A 105 -9.27 17.84 10.61
CA LEU A 105 -9.53 16.50 10.07
C LEU A 105 -11.03 16.23 9.85
N TRP A 106 -11.89 16.80 10.69
CA TRP A 106 -13.35 16.74 10.54
C TRP A 106 -13.82 17.39 9.23
N GLU A 107 -13.29 18.56 8.89
CA GLU A 107 -13.60 19.22 7.62
C GLU A 107 -13.07 18.45 6.42
N ARG A 108 -11.83 17.93 6.51
CA ARG A 108 -11.24 17.11 5.43
C ARG A 108 -12.04 15.85 5.15
N THR A 109 -12.47 15.15 6.20
CA THR A 109 -13.28 13.93 6.07
C THR A 109 -14.65 14.23 5.47
N ALA A 110 -15.24 15.40 5.77
CA ALA A 110 -16.42 15.91 5.08
C ALA A 110 -16.19 16.09 3.58
N ALA A 111 -15.11 16.79 3.21
CA ALA A 111 -14.76 17.06 1.82
C ALA A 111 -14.48 15.79 1.00
N ASN A 112 -14.06 14.71 1.65
CA ASN A 112 -13.85 13.40 1.04
C ASN A 112 -15.13 12.52 1.02
N GLY A 113 -16.29 13.02 1.47
CA GLY A 113 -17.55 12.27 1.49
C GLY A 113 -17.57 11.12 2.49
N ILE A 114 -16.79 11.22 3.57
CA ILE A 114 -16.65 10.15 4.57
C ILE A 114 -17.72 10.32 5.66
N GLU A 115 -18.53 9.27 5.83
CA GLU A 115 -19.41 9.12 6.99
C GLU A 115 -18.59 9.01 8.28
N ARG A 116 -18.99 9.80 9.29
CA ARG A 116 -18.22 10.00 10.50
C ARG A 116 -19.08 10.57 11.62
N GLU A 117 -18.72 10.25 12.85
CA GLU A 117 -19.36 10.75 14.06
C GLU A 117 -18.33 11.47 14.92
N TRP A 118 -18.70 12.64 15.43
CA TRP A 118 -17.89 13.35 16.42
C TRP A 118 -18.24 12.82 17.80
N LEU A 119 -17.23 12.44 18.59
CA LEU A 119 -17.42 11.94 19.94
C LEU A 119 -16.78 12.87 20.97
N ASN A 120 -17.51 13.13 22.04
CA ASN A 120 -16.95 13.69 23.26
C ASN A 120 -16.20 12.61 24.08
N ALA A 121 -15.59 13.00 25.20
CA ALA A 121 -14.78 12.09 26.02
C ALA A 121 -15.59 10.95 26.66
N ASP A 122 -16.84 11.19 27.04
CA ASP A 122 -17.68 10.16 27.68
C ASP A 122 -18.21 9.17 26.64
N GLU A 123 -18.63 9.63 25.46
CA GLU A 123 -19.01 8.78 24.32
C GLU A 123 -17.82 7.92 23.83
N LEU A 124 -16.60 8.50 23.83
CA LEU A 124 -15.37 7.75 23.54
C LEU A 124 -15.15 6.64 24.57
N ARG A 125 -15.28 6.94 25.86
CA ARG A 125 -15.09 5.96 26.94
C ARG A 125 -16.15 4.86 26.92
N GLU A 126 -17.38 5.19 26.58
CA GLU A 126 -18.47 4.22 26.45
C GLU A 126 -18.17 3.19 25.35
N ARG A 127 -17.69 3.65 24.18
CA ARG A 127 -17.36 2.76 23.05
C ARG A 127 -16.02 2.04 23.23
N GLU A 128 -15.08 2.65 23.92
CA GLU A 128 -13.72 2.13 24.14
C GLU A 128 -13.28 2.32 25.61
N PRO A 129 -13.73 1.44 26.53
CA PRO A 129 -13.48 1.61 27.97
C PRO A 129 -12.02 1.61 28.40
N ASN A 130 -11.13 1.03 27.58
CA ASN A 130 -9.69 0.99 27.84
C ASN A 130 -8.93 2.16 27.20
N ILE A 131 -9.64 3.10 26.55
CA ILE A 131 -9.07 4.23 25.83
C ILE A 131 -9.37 5.54 26.56
N THR A 132 -8.35 6.39 26.68
CA THR A 132 -8.42 7.72 27.29
C THR A 132 -8.19 8.78 26.22
N GLY A 133 -9.04 9.81 26.20
CA GLY A 133 -8.93 10.95 25.30
C GLY A 133 -9.89 12.08 25.69
N LEU A 134 -9.68 13.25 25.10
CA LEU A 134 -10.55 14.43 25.23
C LEU A 134 -11.75 14.37 24.26
N GLY A 135 -11.69 13.48 23.27
CA GLY A 135 -12.73 13.27 22.26
C GLY A 135 -12.18 12.47 21.08
N GLY A 136 -13.01 12.22 20.08
CA GLY A 136 -12.60 11.49 18.89
C GLY A 136 -13.47 11.68 17.67
N ILE A 137 -13.02 11.13 16.55
CA ILE A 137 -13.82 10.93 15.33
C ILE A 137 -13.97 9.43 15.10
N PHE A 138 -15.20 8.95 15.10
CA PHE A 138 -15.51 7.58 14.74
C PHE A 138 -15.85 7.48 13.24
N VAL A 139 -15.31 6.47 12.57
CA VAL A 139 -15.51 6.21 11.14
C VAL A 139 -15.96 4.76 10.94
N PRO A 140 -17.27 4.51 10.75
CA PRO A 140 -17.85 3.16 10.74
C PRO A 140 -17.45 2.33 9.52
N SER A 141 -17.04 2.97 8.42
CA SER A 141 -16.68 2.28 7.18
C SER A 141 -15.27 1.68 7.18
N SER A 142 -14.45 1.93 8.20
CA SER A 142 -13.13 1.27 8.29
C SER A 142 -13.30 -0.20 8.68
N GLY A 143 -12.44 -1.07 8.16
CA GLY A 143 -12.48 -2.49 8.49
C GLY A 143 -11.11 -3.14 8.42
N ILE A 144 -11.08 -4.46 8.53
CA ILE A 144 -9.86 -5.27 8.47
C ILE A 144 -10.07 -6.53 7.65
N VAL A 145 -9.04 -6.96 6.92
CA VAL A 145 -9.02 -8.16 6.07
C VAL A 145 -7.61 -8.73 5.97
N SER A 146 -7.52 -10.00 5.56
CA SER A 146 -6.27 -10.58 5.06
C SER A 146 -6.05 -10.20 3.60
N TYR A 147 -5.18 -9.21 3.34
CA TYR A 147 -4.81 -8.87 1.96
C TYR A 147 -4.01 -9.99 1.27
N ARG A 148 -3.47 -10.96 2.01
CA ARG A 148 -2.92 -12.19 1.44
C ARG A 148 -4.02 -13.02 0.79
N ASP A 149 -5.14 -13.20 1.48
CA ASP A 149 -6.28 -13.98 0.96
C ASP A 149 -6.97 -13.26 -0.19
N VAL A 150 -7.13 -11.93 -0.11
CA VAL A 150 -7.63 -11.11 -1.23
C VAL A 150 -6.74 -11.28 -2.46
N THR A 151 -5.42 -11.19 -2.30
CA THR A 151 -4.48 -11.33 -3.42
C THR A 151 -4.47 -12.75 -3.99
N ALA A 152 -4.56 -13.77 -3.13
CA ALA A 152 -4.64 -15.16 -3.55
C ALA A 152 -5.94 -15.45 -4.32
N ALA A 153 -7.07 -14.86 -3.91
CA ALA A 153 -8.33 -14.96 -4.65
C ALA A 153 -8.24 -14.30 -6.02
N MET A 154 -7.65 -13.08 -6.12
CA MET A 154 -7.40 -12.43 -7.40
C MET A 154 -6.54 -13.29 -8.33
N ALA A 155 -5.47 -13.90 -7.79
CA ALA A 155 -4.62 -14.82 -8.54
C ALA A 155 -5.39 -16.04 -9.07
N LYS A 156 -6.23 -16.66 -8.24
CA LYS A 156 -7.09 -17.79 -8.64
C LYS A 156 -8.05 -17.41 -9.76
N ILE A 157 -8.70 -16.25 -9.66
CA ILE A 157 -9.63 -15.75 -10.70
C ILE A 157 -8.88 -15.52 -12.02
N PHE A 158 -7.70 -14.90 -11.95
CA PHE A 158 -6.85 -14.68 -13.13
C PHE A 158 -6.45 -16.00 -13.81
N GLN A 159 -5.98 -16.99 -13.03
CA GLN A 159 -5.61 -18.30 -13.56
C GLN A 159 -6.81 -19.09 -14.11
N ALA A 160 -7.96 -19.05 -13.44
CA ALA A 160 -9.18 -19.70 -13.89
C ALA A 160 -9.69 -19.18 -15.24
N ARG A 161 -9.27 -17.97 -15.63
CA ARG A 161 -9.57 -17.34 -16.91
C ARG A 161 -8.49 -17.52 -17.97
N GLY A 162 -7.50 -18.38 -17.71
CA GLY A 162 -6.42 -18.70 -18.65
C GLY A 162 -5.15 -17.86 -18.51
N GLY A 163 -5.07 -17.00 -17.49
CA GLY A 163 -3.87 -16.23 -17.17
C GLY A 163 -2.75 -17.12 -16.61
N GLU A 164 -1.51 -16.84 -16.99
CA GLU A 164 -0.35 -17.59 -16.50
C GLU A 164 0.35 -16.82 -15.37
N ILE A 165 0.66 -17.49 -14.25
CA ILE A 165 1.48 -16.91 -13.18
C ILE A 165 2.76 -17.73 -13.07
N ILE A 166 3.89 -17.05 -13.24
CA ILE A 166 5.22 -17.64 -13.22
C ILE A 166 5.94 -17.14 -11.98
N TYR A 167 5.99 -18.00 -10.96
CA TYR A 167 6.72 -17.76 -9.72
C TYR A 167 8.21 -18.05 -9.87
N ASN A 168 9.02 -17.59 -8.93
CA ASN A 168 10.49 -17.68 -8.97
C ASN A 168 11.09 -17.05 -10.24
N ALA A 169 10.46 -16.00 -10.76
CA ALA A 169 10.82 -15.27 -11.97
C ALA A 169 11.26 -13.85 -11.60
N GLU A 170 12.49 -13.71 -11.09
CA GLU A 170 13.05 -12.40 -10.73
C GLU A 170 13.50 -11.68 -11.99
N VAL A 171 12.75 -10.65 -12.42
CA VAL A 171 13.14 -9.82 -13.57
C VAL A 171 14.46 -9.10 -13.29
N SER A 172 15.42 -9.31 -14.17
CA SER A 172 16.79 -8.77 -14.08
C SER A 172 17.17 -7.87 -15.25
N GLY A 173 16.36 -7.82 -16.31
CA GLY A 173 16.60 -6.92 -17.44
C GLY A 173 15.37 -6.72 -18.30
N LEU A 174 15.26 -5.52 -18.87
CA LEU A 174 14.21 -5.12 -19.80
C LEU A 174 14.84 -4.55 -21.07
N SER A 175 14.25 -4.82 -22.22
CA SER A 175 14.65 -4.20 -23.49
C SER A 175 13.41 -3.91 -24.32
N GLU A 176 13.04 -2.63 -24.40
CA GLU A 176 11.94 -2.17 -25.23
C GLU A 176 12.40 -1.94 -26.67
N HIS A 177 11.59 -2.39 -27.63
CA HIS A 177 11.79 -2.18 -29.05
C HIS A 177 10.45 -1.83 -29.73
N LYS A 178 10.49 -1.55 -31.04
CA LYS A 178 9.34 -1.06 -31.80
C LYS A 178 8.07 -1.92 -31.63
N ASN A 179 8.22 -3.24 -31.52
CA ASN A 179 7.11 -4.19 -31.58
C ASN A 179 6.78 -4.85 -30.23
N GLY A 180 7.54 -4.57 -29.17
CA GLY A 180 7.37 -5.23 -27.88
C GLY A 180 8.48 -4.94 -26.89
N VAL A 181 8.51 -5.74 -25.84
CA VAL A 181 9.46 -5.65 -24.74
C VAL A 181 9.94 -7.04 -24.39
N VAL A 182 11.26 -7.22 -24.39
CA VAL A 182 11.92 -8.43 -23.92
C VAL A 182 12.16 -8.30 -22.41
N VAL A 183 11.74 -9.30 -21.66
CA VAL A 183 11.86 -9.41 -20.20
C VAL A 183 12.74 -10.60 -19.87
N ARG A 184 13.88 -10.35 -19.24
CA ARG A 184 14.83 -11.39 -18.81
C ARG A 184 14.75 -11.59 -17.31
N THR A 185 14.82 -12.83 -16.88
CA THR A 185 14.86 -13.19 -15.45
C THR A 185 16.23 -13.70 -15.04
N ARG A 186 16.55 -13.53 -13.77
CA ARG A 186 17.80 -13.99 -13.16
C ARG A 186 17.98 -15.51 -13.28
N GLN A 187 16.87 -16.24 -13.33
CA GLN A 187 16.82 -17.69 -13.49
C GLN A 187 17.08 -18.15 -14.94
N GLY A 188 17.34 -17.22 -15.86
CA GLY A 188 17.61 -17.53 -17.27
C GLY A 188 16.37 -17.61 -18.15
N GLY A 189 15.20 -17.22 -17.64
CA GLY A 189 13.97 -17.12 -18.44
C GLY A 189 14.00 -15.87 -19.32
N GLU A 190 13.48 -16.00 -20.54
CA GLU A 190 13.26 -14.88 -21.45
C GLU A 190 11.82 -14.89 -21.94
N TYR A 191 11.14 -13.76 -21.78
CA TYR A 191 9.75 -13.55 -22.15
C TYR A 191 9.67 -12.34 -23.07
N GLU A 192 8.72 -12.36 -24.00
CA GLU A 192 8.48 -11.23 -24.89
C GLU A 192 6.99 -10.89 -24.87
N ALA A 193 6.68 -9.60 -24.71
CA ALA A 193 5.31 -9.10 -24.67
C ALA A 193 5.13 -7.90 -25.60
N SER A 194 3.93 -7.74 -26.16
CA SER A 194 3.58 -6.51 -26.87
C SER A 194 3.50 -5.31 -25.93
N THR A 195 2.95 -5.50 -24.72
CA THR A 195 2.86 -4.46 -23.68
C THR A 195 3.30 -5.02 -22.33
N LEU A 196 4.13 -4.27 -21.59
CA LEU A 196 4.60 -4.61 -20.26
C LEU A 196 3.93 -3.73 -19.20
N ILE A 197 3.50 -4.32 -18.09
CA ILE A 197 2.95 -3.60 -16.94
C ILE A 197 3.76 -3.95 -15.69
N SER A 198 4.38 -2.97 -15.05
CA SER A 198 5.21 -3.18 -13.86
C SER A 198 4.52 -2.67 -12.60
N CYS A 199 4.30 -3.59 -11.64
CA CYS A 199 3.77 -3.34 -10.31
C CYS A 199 4.78 -3.76 -9.22
N SER A 200 6.04 -3.38 -9.40
CA SER A 200 7.20 -3.93 -8.69
C SER A 200 7.53 -3.28 -7.34
N GLY A 201 6.66 -2.39 -6.83
CA GLY A 201 6.73 -1.85 -5.46
C GLY A 201 8.11 -1.29 -5.10
N LEU A 202 8.79 -1.95 -4.15
CA LEU A 202 10.13 -1.58 -3.69
C LEU A 202 11.22 -1.54 -4.77
N MET A 203 10.97 -2.09 -5.96
CA MET A 203 11.90 -2.10 -7.09
C MET A 203 11.49 -1.17 -8.24
N ALA A 204 10.46 -0.33 -8.07
CA ALA A 204 9.81 0.37 -9.18
C ALA A 204 10.74 1.29 -9.99
N ASP A 205 11.57 2.10 -9.34
CA ASP A 205 12.60 2.93 -10.00
C ASP A 205 13.68 2.08 -10.70
N ARG A 206 14.10 0.95 -10.12
CA ARG A 206 15.07 0.03 -10.75
C ARG A 206 14.52 -0.56 -12.04
N LEU A 207 13.25 -0.95 -12.06
CA LEU A 207 12.59 -1.45 -13.27
C LEU A 207 12.50 -0.37 -14.36
N VAL A 208 12.29 0.89 -13.99
CA VAL A 208 12.35 2.01 -14.96
C VAL A 208 13.78 2.20 -15.49
N LYS A 209 14.80 2.16 -14.60
CA LYS A 209 16.22 2.24 -15.00
C LYS A 209 16.66 1.11 -15.93
N MET A 210 16.09 -0.09 -15.78
CA MET A 210 16.37 -1.22 -16.68
C MET A 210 16.01 -0.93 -18.15
N LEU A 211 15.10 0.03 -18.41
CA LEU A 211 14.76 0.49 -19.77
C LEU A 211 15.71 1.57 -20.30
N GLY A 212 16.76 1.94 -19.54
CA GLY A 212 17.64 3.06 -19.89
C GLY A 212 17.02 4.44 -19.66
N LEU A 213 15.96 4.51 -18.84
CA LEU A 213 15.25 5.75 -18.53
C LEU A 213 15.66 6.30 -17.16
N GLU A 214 15.71 7.62 -17.05
CA GLU A 214 15.83 8.29 -15.77
C GLU A 214 14.45 8.40 -15.10
N PRO A 215 14.22 7.77 -13.92
CA PRO A 215 12.88 7.72 -13.35
C PRO A 215 12.36 9.08 -12.86
N GLY A 216 13.24 10.04 -12.57
CA GLY A 216 12.87 11.31 -11.94
C GLY A 216 12.45 11.17 -10.46
N PHE A 217 12.68 10.01 -9.85
CA PHE A 217 12.48 9.73 -8.43
C PHE A 217 13.38 8.55 -8.01
N ILE A 218 13.53 8.35 -6.71
CA ILE A 218 14.13 7.15 -6.11
C ILE A 218 13.14 6.54 -5.11
N ILE A 219 13.10 5.21 -5.02
CA ILE A 219 12.34 4.54 -3.96
C ILE A 219 13.18 4.51 -2.68
N CYS A 220 12.66 5.18 -1.65
CA CYS A 220 13.18 5.15 -0.30
C CYS A 220 12.40 4.13 0.54
N PRO A 221 13.06 3.09 1.09
CA PRO A 221 12.39 2.08 1.89
C PRO A 221 12.26 2.52 3.36
N PHE A 222 11.02 2.68 3.83
CA PHE A 222 10.73 2.94 5.24
C PHE A 222 10.22 1.68 5.93
N ARG A 223 11.02 1.07 6.81
CA ARG A 223 10.58 -0.05 7.64
C ARG A 223 9.66 0.47 8.75
N GLY A 224 8.48 -0.12 8.84
CA GLY A 224 7.56 0.05 9.95
C GLY A 224 7.58 -1.17 10.85
N GLU A 225 7.96 -0.96 12.11
CA GLU A 225 8.07 -2.00 13.13
C GLU A 225 6.81 -2.02 13.99
N TYR A 226 6.35 -3.24 14.24
CA TYR A 226 5.14 -3.53 14.99
C TYR A 226 5.47 -4.43 16.18
N PHE A 227 4.59 -4.41 17.17
CA PHE A 227 4.51 -5.42 18.21
C PHE A 227 3.14 -6.07 18.16
N ARG A 228 3.07 -7.33 18.56
CA ARG A 228 1.80 -7.99 18.89
C ARG A 228 1.59 -7.85 20.39
N LEU A 229 0.37 -7.51 20.79
CA LEU A 229 0.01 -7.55 22.19
C LEU A 229 -0.11 -9.00 22.68
N ALA A 230 0.21 -9.22 23.96
CA ALA A 230 0.00 -10.50 24.62
C ALA A 230 -1.47 -10.95 24.48
N PRO A 231 -1.75 -12.27 24.37
CA PRO A 231 -3.09 -12.78 24.06
C PRO A 231 -4.21 -12.30 24.97
N GLU A 232 -3.92 -11.99 26.24
CA GLU A 232 -4.90 -11.43 27.18
C GLU A 232 -5.48 -10.08 26.73
N HIS A 233 -4.78 -9.34 25.85
CA HIS A 233 -5.20 -8.03 25.34
C HIS A 233 -5.86 -8.10 23.96
N ASN A 234 -6.19 -9.29 23.44
CA ASN A 234 -6.85 -9.41 22.13
C ASN A 234 -8.24 -8.72 22.06
N GLN A 235 -8.84 -8.42 23.22
CA GLN A 235 -10.11 -7.70 23.36
C GLN A 235 -9.94 -6.34 24.05
N ILE A 236 -8.72 -5.77 24.05
CA ILE A 236 -8.46 -4.48 24.72
C ILE A 236 -9.18 -3.31 24.02
N VAL A 237 -9.46 -3.44 22.72
CA VAL A 237 -10.17 -2.43 21.90
C VAL A 237 -11.24 -3.10 21.05
N ASN A 238 -12.32 -2.38 20.78
CA ASN A 238 -13.41 -2.83 19.91
C ASN A 238 -13.20 -2.41 18.45
N HIS A 239 -12.64 -1.21 18.24
CA HIS A 239 -12.39 -0.58 16.95
C HIS A 239 -10.88 -0.37 16.73
N LEU A 240 -10.51 0.07 15.52
CA LEU A 240 -9.13 0.50 15.25
C LEU A 240 -8.83 1.82 15.95
N ILE A 241 -7.80 1.93 16.77
CA ILE A 241 -7.47 3.16 17.51
C ILE A 241 -6.25 3.84 16.93
N TYR A 242 -6.44 5.07 16.46
CA TYR A 242 -5.44 5.89 15.81
C TYR A 242 -5.33 7.25 16.54
N PRO A 243 -4.13 7.78 16.80
CA PRO A 243 -4.00 9.13 17.31
C PRO A 243 -4.32 10.15 16.20
N ILE A 244 -4.64 11.38 16.60
CA ILE A 244 -4.68 12.50 15.66
C ILE A 244 -3.27 12.74 15.09
N PRO A 245 -3.12 12.78 13.75
CA PRO A 245 -1.80 12.88 13.11
C PRO A 245 -1.15 14.22 13.41
N ASP A 246 0.18 14.20 13.52
CA ASP A 246 0.98 15.42 13.50
C ASP A 246 1.42 15.73 12.05
N PRO A 247 1.07 16.89 11.47
CA PRO A 247 1.51 17.26 10.12
C PRO A 247 3.04 17.31 9.96
N ALA A 248 3.80 17.57 11.03
CA ALA A 248 5.26 17.53 10.99
C ALA A 248 5.80 16.09 10.91
N MET A 249 4.95 15.10 11.20
CA MET A 249 5.27 13.68 11.29
C MET A 249 4.19 12.81 10.64
N PRO A 250 3.93 12.94 9.33
CA PRO A 250 2.76 12.33 8.68
C PRO A 250 2.76 10.79 8.70
N PHE A 251 3.91 10.15 8.92
CA PHE A 251 4.02 8.69 9.02
C PHE A 251 3.98 8.16 10.46
N LEU A 252 3.94 9.05 11.46
CA LEU A 252 4.07 8.70 12.86
C LEU A 252 2.73 8.72 13.58
N GLY A 253 2.34 7.53 14.03
CA GLY A 253 1.22 7.29 14.90
C GLY A 253 1.31 5.83 15.29
N VAL A 254 1.63 5.55 16.54
CA VAL A 254 1.52 4.18 17.05
C VAL A 254 0.03 3.91 17.11
N HIS A 255 -0.47 2.92 16.36
CA HIS A 255 -1.88 2.54 16.34
C HIS A 255 -2.11 1.31 17.20
N LEU A 256 -3.33 1.13 17.73
CA LEU A 256 -3.83 -0.17 18.16
C LEU A 256 -4.72 -0.72 17.06
N THR A 257 -4.26 -1.78 16.41
CA THR A 257 -4.91 -2.36 15.24
C THR A 257 -5.35 -3.78 15.56
N ARG A 258 -6.67 -4.01 15.55
CA ARG A 258 -7.23 -5.37 15.54
C ARG A 258 -6.86 -6.05 14.23
N MET A 259 -6.42 -7.28 14.29
CA MET A 259 -6.08 -8.10 13.13
C MET A 259 -7.22 -9.07 12.85
N ILE A 260 -7.36 -9.50 11.59
CA ILE A 260 -8.45 -10.39 11.18
C ILE A 260 -8.39 -11.78 11.84
N ASP A 261 -7.19 -12.17 12.32
CA ASP A 261 -6.96 -13.38 13.10
C ASP A 261 -7.35 -13.25 14.59
N GLY A 262 -7.83 -12.08 15.01
CA GLY A 262 -8.24 -11.77 16.37
C GLY A 262 -7.11 -11.25 17.27
N SER A 263 -5.87 -11.17 16.79
CA SER A 263 -4.78 -10.53 17.54
C SER A 263 -4.88 -8.99 17.51
N VAL A 264 -4.19 -8.32 18.43
CA VAL A 264 -4.03 -6.86 18.38
C VAL A 264 -2.55 -6.52 18.18
N THR A 265 -2.28 -5.65 17.22
CA THR A 265 -0.93 -5.14 16.96
C THR A 265 -0.82 -3.67 17.35
N VAL A 266 0.39 -3.30 17.77
CA VAL A 266 0.77 -1.94 18.12
C VAL A 266 1.75 -1.45 17.07
N GLY A 267 1.43 -0.35 16.38
CA GLY A 267 2.33 0.28 15.40
C GLY A 267 1.72 0.78 14.10
N PRO A 268 2.54 1.09 13.09
CA PRO A 268 4.02 1.02 13.08
C PRO A 268 4.71 2.34 13.48
N ASN A 269 6.00 2.25 13.83
CA ASN A 269 6.94 3.39 13.70
C ASN A 269 7.38 3.59 12.23
N ALA A 270 8.27 4.52 11.95
CA ALA A 270 8.85 4.68 10.60
C ALA A 270 10.37 4.93 10.67
N VAL A 271 11.16 3.94 10.25
CA VAL A 271 12.62 4.04 10.19
C VAL A 271 13.16 3.75 8.79
N LEU A 272 14.22 4.45 8.40
CA LEU A 272 14.90 4.16 7.13
C LEU A 272 15.47 2.73 7.16
N ALA A 273 15.20 1.95 6.13
CA ALA A 273 15.81 0.64 5.93
C ALA A 273 17.08 0.75 5.07
N PHE A 274 18.13 0.01 5.44
CA PHE A 274 19.39 -0.06 4.69
C PHE A 274 19.40 -1.19 3.64
N LYS A 275 18.23 -1.70 3.32
CA LYS A 275 17.95 -2.66 2.25
C LYS A 275 16.50 -2.42 1.82
N ARG A 276 16.23 -2.42 0.51
CA ARG A 276 14.87 -2.20 -0.02
C ARG A 276 13.88 -3.20 0.57
N GLU A 277 14.28 -4.46 0.65
CA GLU A 277 13.53 -5.55 1.29
C GLU A 277 14.11 -5.89 2.67
N GLY A 278 14.40 -4.86 3.46
CA GLY A 278 15.01 -4.99 4.80
C GLY A 278 13.97 -5.13 5.91
N TYR A 279 13.32 -6.29 6.02
CA TYR A 279 12.26 -6.54 7.01
C TYR A 279 12.77 -6.75 8.44
N ARG A 280 14.07 -7.03 8.62
CA ARG A 280 14.71 -7.17 9.94
C ARG A 280 15.66 -6.01 10.18
N LYS A 281 15.89 -5.68 11.46
CA LYS A 281 16.80 -4.60 11.88
C LYS A 281 18.22 -4.74 11.33
N ARG A 282 18.70 -5.98 11.24
CA ARG A 282 20.03 -6.35 10.73
C ARG A 282 20.12 -6.51 9.22
N ASP A 283 19.01 -6.37 8.49
CA ASP A 283 19.04 -6.51 7.04
C ASP A 283 19.72 -5.29 6.43
N PHE A 284 20.83 -5.55 5.74
CA PHE A 284 21.70 -4.54 5.15
C PHE A 284 22.07 -4.95 3.72
N SER A 285 22.05 -3.99 2.80
CA SER A 285 22.58 -4.12 1.45
C SER A 285 23.48 -2.93 1.18
N PHE A 286 24.76 -3.21 0.93
CA PHE A 286 25.74 -2.16 0.62
C PHE A 286 25.33 -1.38 -0.63
N SER A 287 24.88 -2.08 -1.68
CA SER A 287 24.43 -1.48 -2.94
C SER A 287 23.19 -0.60 -2.74
N ASP A 288 22.17 -1.09 -2.03
CA ASP A 288 20.96 -0.30 -1.78
C ASP A 288 21.29 0.93 -0.93
N THR A 289 22.12 0.76 0.10
CA THR A 289 22.52 1.85 1.01
C THR A 289 23.28 2.94 0.25
N LEU A 290 24.21 2.57 -0.62
CA LEU A 290 24.96 3.53 -1.42
C LEU A 290 24.04 4.28 -2.41
N GLU A 291 23.08 3.59 -3.03
CA GLU A 291 22.08 4.21 -3.91
C GLU A 291 21.20 5.21 -3.14
N ILE A 292 20.70 4.80 -1.98
CA ILE A 292 19.82 5.62 -1.11
C ILE A 292 20.57 6.84 -0.59
N LEU A 293 21.74 6.65 0.02
CA LEU A 293 22.53 7.73 0.60
C LEU A 293 23.26 8.56 -0.46
N GLY A 294 23.41 8.06 -1.69
CA GLY A 294 23.92 8.81 -2.84
C GLY A 294 22.92 9.83 -3.38
N SER A 295 21.61 9.58 -3.20
CA SER A 295 20.56 10.43 -3.76
C SER A 295 20.45 11.79 -3.07
N PRO A 296 20.47 12.91 -3.82
CA PRO A 296 20.30 14.25 -3.26
C PRO A 296 18.92 14.43 -2.63
N GLY A 297 17.87 13.84 -3.22
CA GLY A 297 16.52 13.91 -2.69
C GLY A 297 16.39 13.27 -1.32
N ILE A 298 16.97 12.09 -1.14
CA ILE A 298 16.93 11.38 0.15
C ILE A 298 17.78 12.12 1.20
N ARG A 299 18.95 12.66 0.84
CA ARG A 299 19.75 13.49 1.76
C ARG A 299 18.95 14.69 2.27
N ARG A 300 18.19 15.37 1.40
CA ARG A 300 17.32 16.49 1.77
C ARG A 300 16.19 16.04 2.69
N VAL A 301 15.52 14.92 2.40
CA VAL A 301 14.51 14.34 3.30
C VAL A 301 15.10 14.07 4.68
N LEU A 302 16.27 13.41 4.74
CA LEU A 302 16.94 13.12 5.99
C LEU A 302 17.26 14.39 6.76
N GLN A 303 17.83 15.41 6.11
CA GLN A 303 18.14 16.71 6.70
C GLN A 303 16.90 17.40 7.28
N ASN A 304 15.80 17.47 6.52
CA ASN A 304 14.56 18.14 6.92
C ASN A 304 13.85 17.41 8.07
N HIS A 305 14.06 16.10 8.20
CA HIS A 305 13.44 15.24 9.22
C HIS A 305 14.47 14.64 10.20
N LEU A 306 15.63 15.28 10.40
CA LEU A 306 16.71 14.75 11.25
C LEU A 306 16.24 14.49 12.69
N ARG A 307 15.60 15.49 13.32
CA ARG A 307 15.17 15.41 14.73
C ARG A 307 14.17 14.27 14.94
N SER A 308 13.24 14.14 14.01
CA SER A 308 12.23 13.10 14.07
C SER A 308 12.76 11.72 13.72
N GLY A 309 13.61 11.62 12.70
CA GLY A 309 14.29 10.37 12.34
C GLY A 309 15.15 9.82 13.49
N LEU A 310 15.83 10.70 14.24
CA LEU A 310 16.56 10.31 15.45
C LEU A 310 15.63 9.83 16.57
N GLY A 311 14.47 10.48 16.75
CA GLY A 311 13.44 10.04 17.69
C GLY A 311 12.89 8.66 17.35
N GLU A 312 12.58 8.42 16.08
CA GLU A 312 12.10 7.13 15.57
C GLU A 312 13.15 6.04 15.69
N MET A 313 14.41 6.34 15.38
CA MET A 313 15.51 5.39 15.54
C MET A 313 15.73 5.04 17.01
N LYS A 314 15.62 6.01 17.93
CA LYS A 314 15.63 5.77 19.37
C LYS A 314 14.46 4.89 19.80
N ASN A 315 13.25 5.15 19.32
CA ASN A 315 12.05 4.34 19.65
C ASN A 315 12.11 2.94 19.05
N SER A 316 12.75 2.77 17.89
CA SER A 316 13.06 1.46 17.30
C SER A 316 14.00 0.65 18.19
N LEU A 317 15.02 1.30 18.76
CA LEU A 317 15.98 0.64 19.66
C LEU A 317 15.42 0.45 21.08
N CYS A 318 14.47 1.28 21.51
CA CYS A 318 13.98 1.35 22.88
C CYS A 318 12.46 1.08 22.98
N LYS A 319 12.09 -0.15 23.34
CA LYS A 319 10.68 -0.57 23.53
C LYS A 319 9.90 0.33 24.51
N SER A 320 10.56 0.93 25.51
CA SER A 320 9.91 1.83 26.49
C SER A 320 9.56 3.20 25.92
N GLY A 321 10.29 3.68 24.90
CA GLY A 321 9.88 4.86 24.12
C GLY A 321 8.57 4.58 23.36
N TYR A 322 8.51 3.43 22.71
CA TYR A 322 7.33 2.96 21.98
C TYR A 322 6.10 2.78 22.87
N LEU A 323 6.27 2.15 24.05
CA LEU A 323 5.19 1.96 25.02
C LEU A 323 4.59 3.31 25.47
N ARG A 324 5.41 4.33 25.70
CA ARG A 324 4.91 5.66 26.12
C ARG A 324 4.02 6.32 25.06
N LEU A 325 4.25 6.06 23.77
CA LEU A 325 3.43 6.60 22.70
C LEU A 325 2.01 6.01 22.71
N VAL A 326 1.87 4.70 22.97
CA VAL A 326 0.55 4.05 23.07
C VAL A 326 -0.12 4.32 24.42
N GLN A 327 0.64 4.41 25.52
CA GLN A 327 0.12 4.72 26.85
C GLN A 327 -0.56 6.09 26.94
N LYS A 328 -0.28 6.99 26.00
CA LYS A 328 -0.96 8.29 25.89
C LYS A 328 -2.48 8.15 25.82
N TYR A 329 -2.97 7.10 25.15
CA TYR A 329 -4.39 6.82 25.02
C TYR A 329 -4.79 5.44 25.56
N CYS A 330 -3.86 4.52 25.84
CA CYS A 330 -4.15 3.21 26.45
C CYS A 330 -3.18 2.93 27.62
N PRO A 331 -3.41 3.50 28.81
CA PRO A 331 -2.44 3.49 29.91
C PRO A 331 -2.22 2.12 30.57
N ARG A 332 -3.10 1.15 30.34
CA ARG A 332 -3.06 -0.19 30.98
C ARG A 332 -1.95 -1.10 30.43
N LEU A 333 -1.38 -0.78 29.27
CA LEU A 333 -0.34 -1.57 28.64
C LEU A 333 1.00 -1.44 29.38
N SER A 334 1.74 -2.55 29.41
CA SER A 334 3.05 -2.70 30.02
C SER A 334 4.09 -3.17 29.00
N LEU A 335 5.37 -3.18 29.40
CA LEU A 335 6.47 -3.60 28.51
C LEU A 335 6.40 -5.10 28.15
N SER A 336 5.95 -5.95 29.06
CA SER A 336 5.82 -7.40 28.85
C SER A 336 4.75 -7.73 27.81
N ASP A 337 3.79 -6.84 27.59
CA ASP A 337 2.72 -7.04 26.61
C ASP A 337 3.22 -6.93 25.16
N LEU A 338 4.37 -6.27 24.93
CA LEU A 338 4.90 -6.02 23.59
C LEU A 338 5.75 -7.20 23.06
N GLN A 339 5.06 -8.16 22.44
CA GLN A 339 5.65 -9.33 21.81
C GLN A 339 6.14 -9.02 20.38
N PRO A 340 7.17 -9.74 19.86
CA PRO A 340 7.66 -9.52 18.51
C PRO A 340 6.58 -9.72 17.43
N TRP A 341 6.59 -8.88 16.40
CA TRP A 341 5.75 -9.03 15.21
C TRP A 341 6.56 -8.70 13.94
N PRO A 342 6.24 -9.31 12.78
CA PRO A 342 6.92 -8.99 11.54
C PRO A 342 6.78 -7.50 11.16
N ALA A 343 7.87 -6.92 10.65
CA ALA A 343 7.84 -5.56 10.13
C ALA A 343 7.27 -5.51 8.71
N GLY A 344 6.82 -4.32 8.31
CA GLY A 344 6.56 -3.98 6.90
C GLY A 344 7.60 -2.99 6.38
N VAL A 345 7.76 -2.91 5.06
CA VAL A 345 8.62 -1.90 4.44
C VAL A 345 7.81 -1.16 3.38
N ARG A 346 7.67 0.16 3.52
CA ARG A 346 6.95 1.01 2.58
C ARG A 346 7.90 1.46 1.47
N ALA A 347 7.50 1.27 0.22
CA ALA A 347 8.13 1.89 -0.94
C ALA A 347 7.61 3.34 -1.07
N GLN A 348 8.41 4.32 -0.66
CA GLN A 348 8.07 5.73 -0.81
C GLN A 348 8.91 6.34 -1.92
N ALA A 349 8.28 6.84 -2.99
CA ALA A 349 9.00 7.59 -4.00
C ALA A 349 9.39 8.98 -3.46
N VAL A 350 10.63 9.35 -3.71
CA VAL A 350 11.23 10.63 -3.32
C VAL A 350 11.79 11.30 -4.56
N SER A 351 11.37 12.53 -4.80
CA SER A 351 11.86 13.34 -5.92
C SER A 351 13.28 13.88 -5.66
N PRO A 352 14.01 14.34 -6.69
CA PRO A 352 15.35 14.90 -6.53
C PRO A 352 15.43 16.11 -5.60
N ASP A 353 14.36 16.91 -5.49
CA ASP A 353 14.21 18.05 -4.57
C ASP A 353 13.92 17.63 -3.11
N GLY A 354 13.73 16.34 -2.85
CA GLY A 354 13.49 15.81 -1.51
C GLY A 354 12.03 15.89 -1.07
N LYS A 355 11.11 15.97 -2.03
CA LYS A 355 9.68 15.86 -1.77
C LYS A 355 9.28 14.38 -1.74
N LEU A 356 8.53 13.99 -0.72
CA LEU A 356 7.88 12.69 -0.69
C LEU A 356 6.68 12.74 -1.62
N ILE A 357 6.64 11.87 -2.61
CA ILE A 357 5.55 11.87 -3.58
C ILE A 357 4.29 11.35 -2.89
N ASP A 358 3.32 12.24 -2.72
CA ASP A 358 2.12 11.96 -1.96
C ASP A 358 1.12 11.11 -2.74
N ASP A 359 0.85 11.41 -4.01
CA ASP A 359 -0.17 10.69 -4.79
C ASP A 359 0.41 9.50 -5.58
N PHE A 360 -0.44 8.74 -6.25
CA PHE A 360 0.01 7.66 -7.13
C PHE A 360 0.84 8.18 -8.30
N LEU A 361 2.00 7.56 -8.56
CA LEU A 361 2.88 7.92 -9.67
C LEU A 361 2.95 6.78 -10.66
N PHE A 362 2.84 7.12 -11.95
CA PHE A 362 3.00 6.18 -13.06
C PHE A 362 3.99 6.73 -14.08
N VAL A 363 4.82 5.86 -14.64
CA VAL A 363 5.69 6.16 -15.79
C VAL A 363 5.26 5.30 -16.96
N THR A 364 5.08 5.90 -18.13
CA THR A 364 4.61 5.22 -19.35
C THR A 364 5.60 5.45 -20.49
N THR A 365 5.87 4.41 -21.26
CA THR A 365 6.60 4.44 -22.54
C THR A 365 5.66 3.97 -23.66
N PRO A 366 6.09 3.90 -24.93
CA PRO A 366 5.24 3.37 -26.00
C PRO A 366 4.73 1.94 -25.77
N ARG A 367 5.46 1.09 -25.03
CA ARG A 367 5.12 -0.31 -24.76
C ARG A 367 5.06 -0.68 -23.26
N THR A 368 5.34 0.24 -22.33
CA THR A 368 5.40 -0.08 -20.89
C THR A 368 4.56 0.86 -20.02
N ILE A 369 4.01 0.35 -18.91
CA ILE A 369 3.37 1.13 -17.85
C ILE A 369 3.94 0.69 -16.51
N HIS A 370 4.52 1.61 -15.75
CA HIS A 370 5.15 1.35 -14.45
C HIS A 370 4.37 2.05 -13.35
N THR A 371 3.90 1.30 -12.35
CA THR A 371 3.39 1.86 -11.09
C THR A 371 4.58 2.16 -10.19
N CYS A 372 4.88 3.44 -10.03
CA CYS A 372 6.10 3.94 -9.43
C CYS A 372 5.96 4.37 -7.97
N ASN A 373 4.79 4.85 -7.56
CA ASN A 373 4.52 5.20 -6.18
C ASN A 373 3.11 4.73 -5.83
N ALA A 374 3.01 3.73 -4.95
CA ALA A 374 1.73 3.28 -4.41
C ALA A 374 1.86 2.87 -2.93
N PRO A 375 2.17 3.83 -2.04
CA PRO A 375 2.16 3.58 -0.60
C PRO A 375 0.71 3.46 -0.07
N SER A 376 0.53 3.37 1.25
CA SER A 376 -0.82 3.35 1.86
C SER A 376 -1.68 4.51 1.32
N PRO A 377 -2.94 4.23 0.91
CA PRO A 377 -3.77 3.04 1.15
C PRO A 377 -3.82 2.03 0.00
N ALA A 378 -2.74 1.85 -0.77
CA ALA A 378 -2.77 1.05 -2.02
C ALA A 378 -3.40 -0.36 -1.92
N ALA A 379 -3.34 -1.04 -0.76
CA ALA A 379 -4.00 -2.32 -0.58
C ALA A 379 -5.54 -2.20 -0.60
N THR A 380 -6.11 -1.21 0.11
CA THR A 380 -7.54 -0.88 0.04
C THR A 380 -7.92 -0.40 -1.37
N SER A 381 -7.04 0.38 -1.99
CA SER A 381 -7.26 0.95 -3.32
C SER A 381 -6.90 0.02 -4.48
N ALA A 382 -6.55 -1.24 -4.21
CA ALA A 382 -5.95 -2.11 -5.23
C ALA A 382 -6.86 -2.34 -6.45
N ILE A 383 -8.17 -2.49 -6.22
CA ILE A 383 -9.16 -2.69 -7.28
C ILE A 383 -9.28 -1.43 -8.17
N PRO A 384 -9.55 -0.22 -7.63
CA PRO A 384 -9.51 1.02 -8.43
C PRO A 384 -8.17 1.30 -9.12
N ILE A 385 -7.04 1.03 -8.46
CA ILE A 385 -5.71 1.18 -9.08
C ILE A 385 -5.57 0.24 -10.28
N GLY A 386 -6.00 -1.02 -10.15
CA GLY A 386 -5.98 -1.98 -11.25
C GLY A 386 -6.82 -1.51 -12.44
N ALA A 387 -8.03 -1.00 -12.19
CA ALA A 387 -8.88 -0.42 -13.23
C ALA A 387 -8.22 0.79 -13.90
N HIS A 388 -7.58 1.67 -13.13
CA HIS A 388 -6.84 2.81 -13.66
C HIS A 388 -5.66 2.40 -14.54
N ILE A 389 -4.93 1.34 -14.16
CA ILE A 389 -3.85 0.79 -14.99
C ILE A 389 -4.42 0.20 -16.29
N VAL A 390 -5.54 -0.52 -16.24
CA VAL A 390 -6.21 -1.03 -17.44
C VAL A 390 -6.68 0.11 -18.36
N SER A 391 -7.15 1.24 -17.81
CA SER A 391 -7.42 2.45 -18.63
C SER A 391 -6.18 2.95 -19.36
N LYS A 392 -5.04 3.00 -18.67
CA LYS A 392 -3.76 3.39 -19.30
C LYS A 392 -3.34 2.40 -20.39
N VAL A 393 -3.58 1.10 -20.20
CA VAL A 393 -3.35 0.08 -21.24
C VAL A 393 -4.20 0.39 -22.46
N GLN A 394 -5.49 0.69 -22.31
CA GLN A 394 -6.36 1.04 -23.43
C GLN A 394 -5.86 2.27 -24.20
N THR A 395 -5.46 3.34 -23.49
CA THR A 395 -4.87 4.54 -24.10
C THR A 395 -3.59 4.22 -24.86
N LEU A 396 -2.72 3.40 -24.27
CA LEU A 396 -1.45 3.00 -24.86
C LEU A 396 -1.66 2.15 -26.12
N LEU A 397 -2.58 1.17 -26.09
CA LEU A 397 -2.94 0.38 -27.28
C LEU A 397 -3.51 1.24 -28.41
N ALA A 398 -4.32 2.25 -28.09
CA ALA A 398 -4.85 3.18 -29.09
C ALA A 398 -3.76 4.04 -29.75
N SER A 399 -2.65 4.32 -29.05
CA SER A 399 -1.50 5.04 -29.58
C SER A 399 -0.54 4.16 -30.39
N GLN A 400 -0.67 2.84 -30.31
CA GLN A 400 0.20 1.90 -31.01
C GLN A 400 -0.33 1.63 -32.42
N SER A 401 0.43 2.07 -33.43
CA SER A 401 0.22 1.63 -34.81
C SER A 401 0.72 0.19 -34.98
N ASN A 402 -0.13 -0.80 -34.67
CA ASN A 402 0.16 -2.22 -34.94
C ASN A 402 -0.63 -2.70 -36.18
N PRO A 403 -0.05 -2.65 -37.40
CA PRO A 403 -0.69 -3.23 -38.57
C PRO A 403 -0.77 -4.76 -38.37
N GLY A 404 -1.98 -5.27 -38.13
CA GLY A 404 -2.28 -6.72 -38.15
C GLY A 404 -2.76 -7.36 -36.84
N ARG A 405 -2.84 -6.64 -35.71
CA ARG A 405 -3.37 -7.21 -34.45
C ARG A 405 -4.18 -6.18 -33.66
N THR A 406 -5.50 -6.20 -33.85
CA THR A 406 -6.45 -5.40 -33.07
C THR A 406 -6.92 -6.22 -31.87
N LEU A 407 -6.53 -5.83 -30.66
CA LEU A 407 -7.05 -6.44 -29.44
C LEU A 407 -8.48 -5.92 -29.21
N ARG A 408 -9.46 -6.83 -29.19
CA ARG A 408 -10.86 -6.48 -28.94
C ARG A 408 -11.13 -6.49 -27.43
N ALA A 409 -11.51 -5.34 -26.88
CA ALA A 409 -12.01 -5.26 -25.52
C ALA A 409 -13.42 -5.87 -25.46
N ALA A 410 -13.62 -6.88 -24.61
CA ALA A 410 -14.92 -7.52 -24.38
C ALA A 410 -15.80 -6.73 -23.41
N ARG A 411 -15.20 -5.88 -22.58
CA ARG A 411 -15.86 -4.96 -21.64
C ARG A 411 -15.26 -3.57 -21.76
N SER A 412 -16.07 -2.53 -21.55
CA SER A 412 -15.54 -1.16 -21.49
C SER A 412 -14.80 -0.94 -20.18
N VAL A 413 -13.71 -0.18 -20.22
CA VAL A 413 -13.00 0.21 -19.00
C VAL A 413 -13.84 1.18 -18.15
N ASP A 414 -14.74 1.93 -18.77
CA ASP A 414 -15.73 2.75 -18.05
C ASP A 414 -16.66 1.89 -17.17
N ALA A 415 -16.99 0.67 -17.60
CA ALA A 415 -17.76 -0.27 -16.79
C ALA A 415 -16.98 -0.73 -15.55
N LEU A 416 -15.64 -0.85 -15.63
CA LEU A 416 -14.82 -1.13 -14.44
C LEU A 416 -14.92 0.03 -13.44
N HIS A 417 -14.74 1.26 -13.88
CA HIS A 417 -14.83 2.43 -12.99
C HIS A 417 -16.23 2.65 -12.42
N ALA A 418 -17.27 2.43 -13.23
CA ALA A 418 -18.66 2.54 -12.79
C ALA A 418 -19.00 1.54 -11.68
N ALA A 419 -18.39 0.35 -11.68
CA ALA A 419 -18.61 -0.67 -10.65
C ALA A 419 -18.15 -0.25 -9.24
N PHE A 420 -17.33 0.80 -9.10
CA PHE A 420 -16.80 1.25 -7.80
C PHE A 420 -17.36 2.60 -7.31
N ASN A 421 -18.07 3.31 -8.19
CA ASN A 421 -18.64 4.64 -7.89
C ASN A 421 -20.14 4.58 -7.53
N GLN A 422 -20.77 3.42 -7.66
CA GLN A 422 -22.08 3.11 -7.10
C GLN A 422 -21.92 2.79 -5.60
#